data_AF-A0A7J4FEP2-F1
#
_entry.id   AF-A0A7J4FEP2-F1
#
_cell.length_a   1.000
_cell.length_b   1.000
_cell.length_c   1.000
_cell.angle_alpha   90.00
_cell.angle_beta   90.00
_cell.angle_gamma   90.00
#
_symmetry.space_group_name_H-M   'P 1'
#
loop_
_entity.id
_entity.type
_entity.pdbx_description
1 polymer ?
#
loop_
_entity_poly.entity_id
_entity_poly.type
_entity_poly.pdbx_seq_one_letter_code
_entity_poly.pdbx_strand_id
1 'polypeptide(L)'
;MSEGTVFMPEEEISELPPSYLLSVHFDGQREVPYAKLYDPTSRRIFLWHDMVSRHHPYCLCDATEERLRRIRRLMSHPGLIGFERVRKFDPLLE
;
A
#
# COMPACT_ATOMS: atom_id res chain seq x y z
N MET A 1 -10.97 31.41 -16.74
CA MET A 1 -11.48 30.25 -15.99
C MET A 1 -10.32 29.71 -15.19
N SER A 2 -10.25 30.05 -13.91
CA SER A 2 -9.16 29.62 -13.03
C SER A 2 -9.26 28.11 -12.79
N GLU A 3 -8.24 27.38 -13.23
CA GLU A 3 -8.06 25.96 -12.90
C GLU A 3 -8.15 25.79 -11.38
N GLY A 4 -9.06 24.92 -10.96
CA GLY A 4 -9.31 24.63 -9.56
C GLY A 4 -8.13 23.92 -8.94
N THR A 5 -7.16 24.68 -8.42
CA THR A 5 -6.19 24.16 -7.46
C THR A 5 -6.94 23.88 -6.18
N VAL A 6 -7.39 22.64 -6.01
CA VAL A 6 -7.91 22.15 -4.73
C VAL A 6 -6.70 21.97 -3.82
N PHE A 7 -6.39 23.03 -3.06
CA PHE A 7 -5.39 22.98 -1.99
C PHE A 7 -5.97 22.13 -0.86
N MET A 8 -5.46 20.91 -0.70
CA MET A 8 -5.85 20.03 0.39
C MET A 8 -4.73 20.07 1.41
N PRO A 9 -4.90 20.77 2.54
CA PRO A 9 -3.92 20.68 3.61
C PRO A 9 -3.84 19.21 4.03
N GLU A 10 -2.64 18.64 3.93
CA GLU A 10 -2.33 17.28 4.35
C GLU A 10 -2.32 17.24 5.88
N GLU A 11 -3.51 17.28 6.49
CA GLU A 11 -3.65 17.06 7.92
C GLU A 11 -3.49 15.56 8.18
N GLU A 12 -2.33 15.17 8.73
CA GLU A 12 -2.18 13.87 9.39
C GLU A 12 -3.01 13.88 10.67
N ILE A 13 -3.99 12.99 10.74
CA ILE A 13 -4.90 12.86 11.88
C ILE A 13 -4.70 11.51 12.57
N SER A 14 -4.69 11.54 13.90
CA SER A 14 -4.65 10.35 14.76
C SER A 14 -5.99 9.62 14.82
N GLU A 15 -7.10 10.32 14.59
CA GLU A 15 -8.45 9.77 14.55
C GLU A 15 -9.22 10.34 13.35
N LEU A 16 -9.79 9.46 12.53
CA LEU A 16 -10.56 9.83 11.35
C LEU A 16 -12.05 9.83 11.63
N PRO A 17 -12.80 10.88 11.25
CA PRO A 17 -14.25 10.82 11.26
C PRO A 17 -14.75 9.78 10.24
N PRO A 18 -16.00 9.28 10.38
CA PRO A 18 -16.61 8.43 9.36
C PRO A 18 -16.51 9.08 7.98
N SER A 19 -15.80 8.41 7.07
CA SER A 19 -15.41 8.96 5.77
C SER A 19 -15.60 7.94 4.66
N TYR A 20 -15.76 8.42 3.43
CA TYR A 20 -15.80 7.59 2.23
C TYR A 20 -14.39 7.44 1.64
N LEU A 21 -14.00 6.19 1.32
CA LEU A 21 -12.77 5.92 0.58
C LEU A 21 -12.91 6.39 -0.87
N LEU A 22 -12.05 7.32 -1.28
CA LEU A 22 -12.01 7.80 -2.66
C LEU A 22 -10.97 7.06 -3.50
N SER A 23 -9.76 6.90 -2.95
CA SER A 23 -8.65 6.24 -3.65
C SER A 23 -7.54 5.85 -2.68
N VAL A 24 -6.68 4.94 -3.11
CA VAL A 24 -5.46 4.51 -2.40
C VAL A 24 -4.27 4.77 -3.32
N HIS A 25 -3.19 5.28 -2.75
CA HIS A 25 -1.96 5.67 -3.44
C HIS A 25 -0.75 5.18 -2.64
N PHE A 26 0.44 5.30 -3.22
CA PHE A 26 1.70 5.00 -2.54
C PHE A 26 2.56 6.26 -2.49
N ASP A 27 3.02 6.65 -1.30
CA ASP A 27 4.00 7.70 -1.14
C ASP A 27 5.40 7.07 -1.30
N GLY A 28 6.06 7.37 -2.42
CA GLY A 28 7.40 6.85 -2.72
C GLY A 28 8.52 7.48 -1.89
N GLN A 29 8.30 8.65 -1.27
CA GLN A 29 9.30 9.26 -0.38
C GLN A 29 9.23 8.67 1.03
N ARG A 30 8.00 8.38 1.51
CA ARG A 30 7.78 7.78 2.83
C ARG A 30 7.75 6.24 2.80
N GLU A 31 7.68 5.66 1.60
CA GLU A 31 7.56 4.21 1.36
C GLU A 31 6.35 3.56 2.05
N VAL A 32 5.23 4.29 2.11
CA VAL A 32 3.99 3.83 2.74
C VAL A 32 2.78 4.05 1.84
N PRO A 33 1.82 3.11 1.80
CA PRO A 33 0.55 3.37 1.17
C PRO A 33 -0.27 4.38 1.98
N TYR A 34 -1.11 5.13 1.29
CA TYR A 34 -2.05 6.07 1.92
C TYR A 34 -3.40 6.09 1.22
N ALA A 35 -4.45 6.38 1.99
CA ALA A 35 -5.81 6.52 1.50
C ALA A 35 -6.25 7.99 1.47
N LYS A 36 -7.00 8.37 0.44
CA LYS A 36 -7.77 9.62 0.39
C LYS A 36 -9.18 9.36 0.89
N LEU A 37 -9.55 10.00 1.99
CA LEU A 37 -10.81 9.78 2.70
C LEU A 37 -11.62 11.06 2.72
N TYR A 38 -12.85 11.04 2.19
CA TYR A 38 -13.74 12.20 2.17
C TYR A 38 -14.75 12.14 3.32
N ASP A 39 -14.75 13.16 4.17
CA ASP A 39 -15.79 13.37 5.18
C ASP A 39 -16.90 14.28 4.63
N PRO A 40 -18.14 13.77 4.48
CA PRO A 40 -19.26 14.58 3.99
C PRO A 40 -19.68 15.71 4.95
N THR A 41 -19.37 15.59 6.23
CA THR A 41 -19.77 16.55 7.28
C THR A 41 -18.92 17.81 7.19
N SER A 42 -17.60 17.66 7.25
CA SER A 42 -16.65 18.78 7.12
C SER A 42 -16.36 19.17 5.66
N ARG A 43 -16.74 18.32 4.69
CA ARG A 43 -16.43 18.47 3.25
C ARG A 43 -14.94 18.53 2.96
N ARG A 44 -14.13 17.83 3.78
CA ARG A 44 -12.68 17.74 3.63
C ARG A 44 -12.26 16.37 3.10
N ILE A 45 -11.10 16.33 2.46
CA ILE A 45 -10.40 15.08 2.15
C ILE A 45 -9.19 14.99 3.07
N PHE A 46 -9.06 13.86 3.73
CA PHE A 46 -7.94 13.52 4.60
C PHE A 46 -7.01 12.54 3.91
N LEU A 47 -5.71 12.66 4.20
CA LEU A 47 -4.70 11.68 3.80
C LEU A 47 -4.37 10.82 5.02
N TRP A 48 -4.68 9.53 4.92
CA TRP A 48 -4.37 8.57 5.97
C TRP A 48 -3.25 7.64 5.52
N HIS A 49 -2.08 7.79 6.13
CA HIS A 49 -0.92 6.93 5.88
C HIS A 49 -1.02 5.67 6.75
N ASP A 50 -0.85 4.50 6.15
CA ASP A 50 -0.79 3.25 6.89
C ASP A 50 0.60 3.05 7.49
N MET A 51 0.83 3.74 8.60
CA MET A 51 2.11 3.72 9.33
C MET A 51 2.30 2.43 10.15
N VAL A 52 1.22 1.67 10.40
CA VAL A 52 1.21 0.53 11.33
C VAL A 52 1.46 -0.78 10.59
N SER A 53 0.82 -1.02 9.45
CA SER A 53 0.98 -2.30 8.74
C SER A 53 2.30 -2.41 8.00
N ARG A 54 2.93 -1.28 7.63
CA ARG A 54 4.13 -1.19 6.76
C ARG A 54 4.06 -2.19 5.60
N HIS A 55 2.95 -2.16 4.87
CA HIS A 55 2.75 -3.04 3.75
C HIS A 55 3.82 -2.83 2.66
N HIS A 56 4.57 -3.87 2.35
CA HIS A 56 5.54 -3.87 1.26
C HIS A 56 4.97 -4.60 0.03
N PRO A 57 5.22 -4.10 -1.19
CA PRO A 57 4.83 -4.81 -2.41
C PRO A 57 5.43 -6.21 -2.48
N TYR A 58 4.61 -7.19 -2.89
CA TYR A 58 5.04 -8.59 -3.06
C TYR A 58 4.40 -9.23 -4.29
N CYS A 59 4.92 -10.39 -4.68
CA CYS A 59 4.30 -11.28 -5.66
C CYS A 59 4.34 -12.72 -5.15
N LEU A 60 3.41 -13.56 -5.62
CA LEU A 60 3.38 -14.98 -5.29
C LEU A 60 4.18 -15.78 -6.32
N CYS A 61 4.80 -16.87 -5.86
CA CYS A 61 5.55 -17.78 -6.71
C CYS A 61 5.45 -19.20 -6.15
N ASP A 62 5.23 -20.19 -7.02
CA ASP A 62 5.18 -21.61 -6.62
C ASP A 62 6.57 -22.23 -6.42
N ALA A 63 7.63 -21.50 -6.76
CA ALA A 63 9.00 -21.95 -6.50
C ALA A 63 9.29 -21.95 -5.00
N THR A 64 10.02 -22.98 -4.54
CA THR A 64 10.48 -23.00 -3.15
C THR A 64 11.51 -21.90 -2.90
N GLU A 65 11.62 -21.50 -1.63
CA GLU A 65 12.60 -20.49 -1.21
C GLU A 65 14.04 -20.90 -1.56
N GLU A 66 14.40 -22.18 -1.43
CA GLU A 66 15.73 -22.67 -1.80
C GLU A 66 16.01 -22.49 -3.30
N ARG A 67 14.99 -22.63 -4.15
CA ARG A 67 15.10 -22.38 -5.59
C ARG A 67 15.27 -20.90 -5.88
N LEU A 68 14.51 -20.04 -5.20
CA LEU A 68 14.61 -18.58 -5.34
C LEU A 68 15.99 -18.07 -4.92
N ARG A 69 16.55 -18.58 -3.81
CA ARG A 69 17.89 -18.20 -3.30
C ARG A 69 19.04 -18.53 -4.25
N ARG A 70 18.85 -19.44 -5.21
CA ARG A 70 19.85 -19.75 -6.24
C ARG A 70 19.87 -18.74 -7.40
N ILE A 71 18.85 -17.89 -7.52
CA ILE A 71 18.75 -16.89 -8.58
C ILE A 71 19.59 -15.67 -8.18
N ARG A 72 20.84 -15.59 -8.67
CA ARG A 72 21.79 -14.52 -8.30
C ARG A 72 21.21 -13.11 -8.48
N ARG A 73 20.54 -12.85 -9.61
CA ARG A 73 19.95 -11.54 -9.91
C ARG A 73 18.86 -11.13 -8.92
N LEU A 74 18.09 -12.09 -8.41
CA LEU A 74 17.05 -11.85 -7.41
C LEU A 74 17.71 -11.53 -6.05
N MET A 75 18.68 -12.34 -5.64
CA MET A 75 19.39 -12.16 -4.37
C MET A 75 20.24 -10.88 -4.31
N SER A 76 20.65 -10.34 -5.45
CA SER A 76 21.37 -9.06 -5.53
C SER A 76 20.46 -7.85 -5.73
N HIS A 77 19.14 -8.02 -5.77
CA HIS A 77 18.21 -6.93 -6.05
C HIS A 77 17.98 -6.07 -4.80
N PRO A 78 18.22 -4.74 -4.84
CA PRO A 78 18.13 -3.89 -3.65
C PRO A 78 16.72 -3.79 -3.06
N GLY A 79 15.69 -3.96 -3.88
CA GLY A 79 14.29 -4.00 -3.42
C GLY A 79 13.83 -5.35 -2.85
N LEU A 80 14.69 -6.37 -2.77
CA LEU A 80 14.31 -7.64 -2.16
C LEU A 80 14.42 -7.54 -0.64
N ILE A 81 13.29 -7.61 0.05
CA ILE A 81 13.23 -7.59 1.53
C ILE A 81 13.35 -9.00 2.10
N GLY A 82 12.64 -9.98 1.51
CA GLY A 82 12.64 -11.34 2.01
C GLY A 82 11.69 -12.27 1.28
N PHE A 83 11.51 -13.46 1.84
CA PHE A 83 10.59 -14.49 1.37
C PHE A 83 9.66 -14.89 2.51
N GLU A 84 8.40 -15.15 2.18
CA GLU A 84 7.40 -15.66 3.11
C GLU A 84 6.65 -16.81 2.45
N ARG A 85 6.35 -17.86 3.23
CA ARG A 85 5.52 -18.97 2.77
C ARG A 85 4.09 -18.77 3.24
N VAL A 86 3.18 -18.54 2.30
CA VAL A 86 1.74 -18.39 2.56
C VAL A 86 0.97 -19.59 2.04
N ARG A 87 -0.21 -19.84 2.63
CA ARG A 87 -1.19 -20.80 2.09
C ARG A 87 -2.28 -20.02 1.35
N LYS A 88 -2.71 -20.55 0.21
CA LYS A 88 -3.83 -20.03 -0.59
C LYS A 88 -4.78 -21.17 -0.90
N PHE A 89 -6.07 -20.85 -0.95
CA PHE A 89 -7.10 -21.76 -1.42
C PHE A 89 -7.07 -21.82 -2.95
N ASP A 90 -7.11 -23.02 -3.50
CA ASP A 90 -7.19 -23.26 -4.94
C ASP A 90 -8.63 -23.65 -5.32
N PRO A 91 -9.41 -22.75 -5.94
CA PRO A 91 -10.81 -23.01 -6.27
C PRO A 91 -11.03 -24.00 -7.42
N LEU A 92 -9.96 -24.52 -8.04
CA LEU A 92 -10.05 -25.46 -9.16
C LEU A 92 -9.77 -26.91 -8.77
N LEU A 93 -9.09 -27.14 -7.64
CA LEU A 93 -8.72 -28.47 -7.14
C LEU A 93 -9.56 -28.92 -5.93
N GLU A 94 -10.20 -27.98 -5.24
CA GLU A 94 -11.20 -28.21 -4.18
C GLU A 94 -12.60 -27.86 -4.69
#